data_AF-A0AA85FVV8-F1
#
_entry.id   AF-A0AA85FVV8-F1
#
_cell.length_a   1.000
_cell.length_b   1.000
_cell.length_c   1.000
_cell.angle_alpha   90.00
_cell.angle_beta   90.00
_cell.angle_gamma   90.00
#
_symmetry.space_group_name_H-M   'P 1'
#
loop_
_entity.id
_entity.type
_entity.pdbx_description
1 polymer ?
#
loop_
_entity_poly.entity_id
_entity_poly.type
_entity_poly.pdbx_seq_one_letter_code
_entity_poly.pdbx_strand_id
1 'polypeptide(L)'
;MYCLFGLFFVHTVLSSTISISWQNHHSQTDIERIIGRVVERCPDISYAYYLTTGRTTTTQNGNRLFVIAFGRHANASEREFKYIANMHGDEVVGRELLIRLAVYLCDEFISQNAFIHRLVNRTRIHILPSMNPDGWEIAASNKDFHEFGRGNSKRVDLNRDFPDLAKKFYRNLRNGGPLDHLQPDEIDVEKVNLDDVKMKFLCAQIFKSPSDFLDRVLYYVAI
;
A
#
# COMPACT_ATOMS: atom_id res chain seq x y z
N MET A 1 -19.28 15.75 -56.33
CA MET A 1 -20.03 16.24 -55.17
C MET A 1 -20.18 15.07 -54.18
N TYR A 2 -19.19 14.89 -53.31
CA TYR A 2 -19.23 13.86 -52.26
C TYR A 2 -18.92 14.54 -50.93
N CYS A 3 -19.93 14.57 -50.06
CA CYS A 3 -19.90 15.22 -48.76
C CYS A 3 -19.31 14.22 -47.75
N LEU A 4 -18.06 14.45 -47.32
CA LEU A 4 -17.43 13.71 -46.22
C LEU A 4 -18.05 14.19 -44.90
N PHE A 5 -19.00 13.43 -44.37
CA PHE A 5 -19.47 13.58 -42.99
C PHE A 5 -18.34 13.14 -42.05
N GLY A 6 -17.58 14.10 -41.54
CA GLY A 6 -16.64 13.88 -40.45
C GLY A 6 -17.41 13.52 -39.18
N LEU A 7 -17.33 12.26 -38.77
CA LEU A 7 -17.71 11.82 -37.43
C LEU A 7 -16.70 12.43 -36.44
N PHE A 8 -17.00 13.63 -35.94
CA PHE A 8 -16.41 14.11 -34.70
C PHE A 8 -16.89 13.19 -33.59
N PHE A 9 -16.09 12.17 -33.26
CA PHE A 9 -16.24 11.39 -32.05
C PHE A 9 -15.92 12.32 -30.87
N VAL A 10 -16.91 13.08 -30.42
CA VAL A 10 -16.83 13.80 -29.16
C VAL A 10 -16.82 12.72 -28.09
N HIS A 11 -15.64 12.32 -27.63
CA HIS A 11 -15.51 11.63 -26.36
C HIS A 11 -15.94 12.63 -25.29
N THR A 12 -17.24 12.68 -25.01
CA THR A 12 -17.76 13.17 -23.75
C THR A 12 -17.21 12.24 -22.67
N VAL A 13 -16.04 12.60 -22.13
CA VAL A 13 -15.57 12.03 -20.87
C VAL A 13 -16.57 12.52 -19.84
N LEU A 14 -17.56 11.68 -19.50
CA LEU A 14 -18.32 11.86 -18.27
C LEU A 14 -17.29 11.81 -17.14
N SER A 15 -16.89 12.97 -16.63
CA SER A 15 -16.12 13.06 -15.40
C SER A 15 -17.06 12.62 -14.28
N SER A 16 -17.06 11.32 -13.99
CA SER A 16 -17.75 10.75 -12.84
C SER A 16 -17.07 11.33 -11.60
N THR A 17 -17.71 12.33 -11.00
CA THR A 17 -17.31 12.86 -9.69
C THR A 17 -17.40 11.72 -8.68
N ILE A 18 -16.30 11.44 -7.98
CA ILE A 18 -16.27 10.44 -6.94
C ILE A 18 -17.08 10.98 -5.75
N SER A 19 -18.35 10.57 -5.63
CA SER A 19 -19.16 10.88 -4.45
C SER A 19 -18.79 9.94 -3.31
N ILE A 20 -18.16 10.49 -2.27
CA ILE A 20 -17.78 9.80 -1.04
C ILE A 20 -18.43 10.52 0.15
N SER A 21 -19.07 9.75 1.02
CA SER A 21 -19.60 10.20 2.30
C SER A 21 -18.47 10.20 3.33
N TRP A 22 -18.12 11.36 3.86
CA TRP A 22 -17.03 11.52 4.85
C TRP A 22 -17.53 11.60 6.30
N GLN A 23 -18.84 11.43 6.50
CA GLN A 23 -19.50 11.54 7.80
C GLN A 23 -19.26 10.31 8.71
N ASN A 24 -18.83 9.18 8.12
CA ASN A 24 -18.53 7.95 8.84
C ASN A 24 -17.14 7.42 8.44
N HIS A 25 -16.56 6.56 9.29
CA HIS A 25 -15.35 5.83 8.96
C HIS A 25 -15.64 4.69 7.98
N HIS A 26 -14.71 4.44 7.07
CA HIS A 26 -14.86 3.52 5.96
C HIS A 26 -14.47 2.09 6.34
N SER A 27 -15.32 1.13 5.96
CA SER A 27 -15.01 -0.30 6.02
C SER A 27 -13.86 -0.67 5.08
N GLN A 28 -13.32 -1.89 5.18
CA GLN A 28 -12.31 -2.34 4.23
C GLN A 28 -12.84 -2.39 2.80
N THR A 29 -14.08 -2.85 2.62
CA THR A 29 -14.78 -2.86 1.33
C THR A 29 -14.97 -1.45 0.76
N ASP A 30 -15.26 -0.47 1.62
CA ASP A 30 -15.36 0.92 1.18
C ASP A 30 -14.02 1.46 0.67
N ILE A 31 -12.91 1.13 1.32
CA ILE A 31 -11.57 1.54 0.86
C ILE A 31 -11.28 0.97 -0.53
N GLU A 32 -11.52 -0.33 -0.73
CA GLU A 32 -11.31 -0.97 -2.03
C GLU A 32 -12.15 -0.31 -3.13
N ARG A 33 -13.44 -0.06 -2.84
CA ARG A 33 -14.35 0.63 -3.75
C ARG A 33 -13.90 2.07 -4.06
N ILE A 34 -13.46 2.82 -3.06
CA ILE A 34 -13.03 4.22 -3.21
C ILE A 34 -11.75 4.28 -4.03
N ILE A 35 -10.74 3.51 -3.67
CA ILE A 35 -9.46 3.45 -4.39
C ILE A 35 -9.68 2.97 -5.82
N GLY A 36 -10.52 1.97 -6.05
CA GLY A 36 -10.86 1.50 -7.40
C GLY A 36 -11.38 2.64 -8.28
N ARG A 37 -12.31 3.46 -7.76
CA ARG A 37 -12.81 4.64 -8.47
C ARG A 37 -11.74 5.70 -8.72
N VAL A 38 -10.80 5.88 -7.79
CA VAL A 38 -9.67 6.82 -7.97
C VAL A 38 -8.78 6.34 -9.12
N VAL A 39 -8.49 5.04 -9.21
CA VAL A 39 -7.71 4.45 -10.31
C VAL A 39 -8.44 4.61 -11.65
N GLU A 40 -9.74 4.35 -11.70
CA GLU A 40 -10.56 4.56 -12.90
C GLU A 40 -10.58 6.03 -13.36
N ARG A 41 -10.55 6.98 -12.42
CA ARG A 41 -10.58 8.42 -12.70
C ARG A 41 -9.21 8.97 -13.11
N CYS A 42 -8.13 8.41 -12.60
CA CYS A 42 -6.75 8.84 -12.88
C CYS A 42 -5.83 7.69 -13.35
N PRO A 43 -6.17 6.98 -14.43
CA PRO A 43 -5.42 5.80 -14.87
C PRO A 43 -4.00 6.13 -15.34
N ASP A 44 -3.77 7.36 -15.83
CA ASP A 44 -2.46 7.79 -16.36
C ASP A 44 -1.37 7.93 -15.29
N ILE A 45 -1.77 8.08 -14.03
CA ILE A 45 -0.86 8.34 -12.92
C ILE A 45 -1.07 7.40 -11.74
N SER A 46 -1.99 6.45 -11.82
CA SER A 46 -2.29 5.60 -10.67
C SER A 46 -2.59 4.16 -11.05
N TYR A 47 -2.24 3.27 -10.14
CA TYR A 47 -2.60 1.86 -10.18
C TYR A 47 -2.75 1.36 -8.74
N ALA A 48 -3.51 0.29 -8.55
CA ALA A 48 -3.67 -0.33 -7.24
C ALA A 48 -3.27 -1.80 -7.28
N TYR A 49 -2.83 -2.32 -6.14
CA TYR A 49 -2.40 -3.70 -5.98
C TYR A 49 -2.62 -4.16 -4.54
N TYR A 50 -2.72 -5.47 -4.38
CA TYR A 50 -2.74 -6.08 -3.05
C TYR A 50 -1.32 -6.46 -2.67
N LEU A 51 -0.95 -6.21 -1.41
CA LEU A 51 0.25 -6.84 -0.87
C LEU A 51 0.00 -8.34 -0.71
N THR A 52 1.06 -9.11 -0.88
CA THR A 52 1.06 -10.58 -0.75
C THR A 52 2.33 -10.98 -0.02
N THR A 53 2.27 -11.94 0.91
CA THR A 53 3.48 -12.51 1.52
C THR A 53 3.56 -13.97 1.21
N GLY A 54 4.63 -14.39 0.52
CA GLY A 54 4.94 -15.79 0.23
C GLY A 54 3.75 -16.56 -0.33
N ARG A 55 2.94 -17.15 0.57
CA ARG A 55 1.79 -18.04 0.29
C ARG A 55 0.41 -17.48 0.66
N THR A 56 0.29 -16.34 1.35
CA THR A 56 -1.01 -15.75 1.73
C THR A 56 -1.25 -14.40 1.07
N THR A 57 -2.50 -14.19 0.67
CA THR A 57 -2.98 -12.94 0.05
C THR A 57 -3.99 -12.20 0.93
N THR A 58 -4.34 -12.79 2.08
CA THR A 58 -5.33 -12.27 3.03
C THR A 58 -4.79 -12.32 4.47
N THR A 59 -5.36 -11.48 5.32
CA THR A 59 -5.26 -11.57 6.79
C THR A 59 -6.04 -12.78 7.29
N GLN A 60 -6.01 -13.02 8.60
CA GLN A 60 -6.73 -14.13 9.22
C GLN A 60 -8.26 -14.00 9.05
N ASN A 61 -8.80 -12.79 9.10
CA ASN A 61 -10.22 -12.56 8.89
C ASN A 61 -10.61 -12.42 7.41
N GLY A 62 -9.68 -12.66 6.48
CA GLY A 62 -9.95 -12.64 5.04
C GLY A 62 -9.82 -11.27 4.37
N ASN A 63 -9.39 -10.24 5.11
CA ASN A 63 -9.12 -8.91 4.55
C ASN A 63 -7.84 -8.91 3.72
N ARG A 64 -7.71 -7.93 2.81
CA ARG A 64 -6.50 -7.77 1.98
C ARG A 64 -5.90 -6.39 2.20
N LEU A 65 -4.57 -6.32 2.19
CA LEU A 65 -3.88 -5.03 2.29
C LEU A 65 -3.83 -4.38 0.90
N PHE A 66 -4.72 -3.42 0.70
CA PHE A 66 -4.90 -2.76 -0.58
C PHE A 66 -4.13 -1.45 -0.65
N VAL A 67 -3.25 -1.35 -1.65
CA VAL A 67 -2.34 -0.21 -1.85
C VAL A 67 -2.71 0.48 -3.15
N ILE A 68 -2.77 1.80 -3.13
CA ILE A 68 -2.76 2.64 -4.33
C ILE A 68 -1.40 3.30 -4.50
N ALA A 69 -0.87 3.25 -5.71
CA ALA A 69 0.34 3.95 -6.08
C ALA A 69 0.02 5.11 -7.03
N PHE A 70 0.70 6.24 -6.85
CA PHE A 70 0.69 7.37 -7.76
C PHE A 70 2.08 7.60 -8.35
N GLY A 71 2.19 7.65 -9.67
CA GLY A 71 3.44 7.88 -10.41
C GLY A 71 3.20 7.71 -11.91
N ARG A 72 3.85 8.53 -12.75
CA ARG A 72 3.58 8.55 -14.19
C ARG A 72 4.44 7.61 -15.02
N HIS A 73 5.66 7.29 -14.58
CA HIS A 73 6.54 6.38 -15.31
C HIS A 73 7.12 5.31 -14.39
N ALA A 74 7.94 4.41 -14.91
CA ALA A 74 8.69 3.44 -14.13
C ALA A 74 10.15 3.54 -14.53
N ASN A 75 10.71 4.72 -14.30
CA ASN A 75 12.07 5.02 -14.72
C ASN A 75 13.00 4.76 -13.55
N ALA A 76 14.21 4.27 -13.83
CA ALA A 76 15.23 3.98 -12.80
C ALA A 76 15.64 5.20 -11.94
N SER A 77 15.22 6.42 -12.32
CA SER A 77 15.46 7.67 -11.60
C SER A 77 14.30 8.13 -10.71
N GLU A 78 13.17 7.41 -10.69
CA GLU A 78 12.04 7.74 -9.81
C GLU A 78 12.38 7.44 -8.36
N ARG A 79 12.03 8.38 -7.48
CA ARG A 79 12.12 8.17 -6.04
C ARG A 79 10.87 7.45 -5.56
N GLU A 80 11.06 6.55 -4.60
CA GLU A 80 9.99 5.73 -4.04
C GLU A 80 9.65 6.25 -2.64
N PHE A 81 8.38 6.54 -2.41
CA PHE A 81 7.88 7.05 -1.14
C PHE A 81 6.64 6.27 -0.74
N LYS A 82 6.40 6.12 0.58
CA LYS A 82 5.21 5.43 1.08
C LYS A 82 4.58 6.10 2.29
N TYR A 83 3.26 6.06 2.33
CA TYR A 83 2.46 6.27 3.54
C TYR A 83 1.77 4.98 3.94
N ILE A 84 1.89 4.62 5.21
CA ILE A 84 1.20 3.48 5.82
C ILE A 84 0.50 4.01 7.06
N ALA A 85 -0.78 3.68 7.23
CA ALA A 85 -1.54 4.05 8.42
C ALA A 85 -2.28 2.85 9.03
N ASN A 86 -2.84 3.09 10.21
CA ASN A 86 -3.73 2.16 10.90
C ASN A 86 -3.08 0.78 11.11
N MET A 87 -1.82 0.80 11.56
CA MET A 87 -1.12 -0.39 12.07
C MET A 87 -1.71 -0.84 13.41
N HIS A 88 -2.19 0.11 14.21
CA HIS A 88 -3.15 -0.15 15.27
C HIS A 88 -4.54 0.11 14.71
N GLY A 89 -5.43 -0.88 14.83
CA GLY A 89 -6.75 -0.85 14.20
C GLY A 89 -7.70 0.21 14.77
N ASP A 90 -7.55 0.53 16.05
CA ASP A 90 -8.30 1.55 16.78
C ASP A 90 -7.84 2.99 16.49
N GLU A 91 -6.65 3.18 15.92
CA GLU A 91 -6.09 4.49 15.52
C GLU A 91 -6.57 4.91 14.11
N VAL A 92 -7.87 5.14 13.97
CA VAL A 92 -8.56 5.29 12.65
C VAL A 92 -8.24 6.56 11.86
N VAL A 93 -7.78 7.65 12.50
CA VAL A 93 -7.60 8.95 11.82
C VAL A 93 -6.65 8.86 10.62
N GLY A 94 -5.54 8.12 10.77
CA GLY A 94 -4.58 7.94 9.69
C GLY A 94 -5.17 7.19 8.49
N ARG A 95 -6.02 6.18 8.73
CA ARG A 95 -6.75 5.43 7.70
C ARG A 95 -7.53 6.37 6.80
N GLU A 96 -8.32 7.22 7.45
CA GLU A 96 -9.23 8.18 6.82
C GLU A 96 -8.50 9.30 6.08
N LEU A 97 -7.38 9.78 6.62
CA LEU A 97 -6.54 10.78 5.95
C LEU A 97 -5.89 10.24 4.68
N LEU A 98 -5.45 8.98 4.69
CA LEU A 98 -4.81 8.38 3.51
C LEU A 98 -5.80 8.10 2.37
N ILE A 99 -7.06 7.75 2.67
CA ILE A 99 -8.12 7.67 1.66
C ILE A 99 -8.36 9.06 1.03
N ARG A 100 -8.46 10.11 1.86
CA ARG A 100 -8.63 11.50 1.38
C ARG A 100 -7.45 11.97 0.55
N LEU A 101 -6.23 11.61 0.95
CA LEU A 101 -5.02 11.94 0.21
C LEU A 101 -5.04 11.32 -1.19
N ALA A 102 -5.47 10.05 -1.33
CA ALA A 102 -5.57 9.41 -2.64
C ALA A 102 -6.57 10.15 -3.56
N VAL A 103 -7.74 10.52 -3.04
CA VAL A 103 -8.73 11.31 -3.80
C VAL A 103 -8.16 12.67 -4.19
N TYR A 104 -7.55 13.37 -3.25
CA TYR A 104 -6.93 14.68 -3.45
C TYR A 104 -5.85 14.67 -4.54
N LEU A 105 -4.95 13.67 -4.53
CA LEU A 105 -3.89 13.56 -5.54
C LEU A 105 -4.45 13.43 -6.96
N CYS A 106 -5.53 12.66 -7.12
CA CYS A 106 -6.21 12.52 -8.41
C CYS A 106 -6.94 13.80 -8.82
N ASP A 107 -7.71 14.41 -7.92
CA ASP A 107 -8.48 15.62 -8.23
C ASP A 107 -7.59 16.83 -8.55
N GLU A 108 -6.49 17.01 -7.82
CA GLU A 108 -5.53 18.07 -8.10
C GLU A 108 -4.74 17.82 -9.39
N PHE A 109 -4.47 16.56 -9.73
CA PHE A 109 -3.86 16.21 -11.01
C PHE A 109 -4.77 16.58 -12.19
N ILE A 110 -6.06 16.23 -12.11
CA ILE A 110 -7.07 16.59 -13.12
C ILE A 110 -7.19 18.11 -13.23
N SER A 111 -7.18 18.80 -12.09
CA SER A 111 -7.20 20.26 -11.99
C SER A 111 -5.92 20.95 -12.49
N GLN A 112 -4.96 20.19 -13.05
CA GLN A 112 -3.69 20.71 -13.58
C GLN A 112 -2.84 21.45 -12.53
N ASN A 113 -2.89 21.02 -11.27
CA ASN A 113 -2.05 21.60 -10.21
C ASN A 113 -0.57 21.32 -10.50
N ALA A 114 0.20 22.39 -10.76
CA ALA A 114 1.61 22.30 -11.15
C ALA A 114 2.49 21.59 -10.10
N PHE A 115 2.16 21.70 -8.81
CA PHE A 115 2.89 21.02 -7.75
C PHE A 115 2.64 19.51 -7.79
N ILE A 116 1.38 19.08 -7.89
CA ILE A 116 1.02 17.66 -7.95
C ILE A 116 1.56 17.00 -9.21
N HIS A 117 1.46 17.66 -10.37
CA HIS A 117 2.10 17.20 -11.61
C HIS A 117 3.61 17.01 -11.44
N ARG A 118 4.30 17.93 -10.78
CA ARG A 118 5.75 17.80 -10.52
C ARG A 118 6.06 16.66 -9.56
N LEU A 119 5.22 16.47 -8.54
CA LEU A 119 5.37 15.44 -7.51
C LEU A 119 5.27 14.04 -8.13
N VAL A 120 4.16 13.74 -8.82
CA VAL A 120 3.91 12.40 -9.40
C VAL A 120 4.81 12.08 -10.62
N ASN A 121 5.42 13.09 -11.24
CA ASN A 121 6.42 12.90 -12.29
C ASN A 121 7.82 12.54 -11.76
N ARG A 122 8.09 12.80 -10.49
CA ARG A 122 9.44 12.61 -9.89
C ARG A 122 9.45 11.57 -8.79
N THR A 123 8.30 11.19 -8.29
CA THR A 123 8.16 10.32 -7.13
C THR A 123 6.98 9.39 -7.32
N ARG A 124 7.22 8.11 -7.06
CA ARG A 124 6.18 7.11 -6.92
C ARG A 124 5.75 7.03 -5.47
N ILE A 125 4.49 7.31 -5.20
CA ILE A 125 3.91 7.41 -3.86
C ILE A 125 2.99 6.21 -3.66
N HIS A 126 3.35 5.30 -2.75
CA HIS A 126 2.52 4.16 -2.36
C HIS A 126 1.73 4.49 -1.09
N ILE A 127 0.43 4.28 -1.10
CA ILE A 127 -0.45 4.61 0.01
C ILE A 127 -1.16 3.33 0.44
N LEU A 128 -0.86 2.86 1.65
CA LEU A 128 -1.57 1.80 2.34
C LEU A 128 -2.43 2.42 3.45
N PRO A 129 -3.74 2.64 3.23
CA PRO A 129 -4.60 3.25 4.24
C PRO A 129 -4.72 2.42 5.52
N SER A 130 -4.70 1.09 5.38
CA SER A 130 -4.93 0.17 6.49
C SER A 130 -3.93 -0.95 6.49
N MET A 131 -2.98 -0.91 7.43
CA MET A 131 -2.09 -2.04 7.69
C MET A 131 -2.78 -3.11 8.55
N ASN A 132 -3.71 -2.75 9.44
CA ASN A 132 -4.42 -3.70 10.32
C ASN A 132 -5.95 -3.63 10.12
N PRO A 133 -6.47 -4.13 8.99
CA PRO A 133 -7.92 -4.09 8.71
C PRO A 133 -8.73 -4.94 9.69
N ASP A 134 -8.19 -6.07 10.17
CA ASP A 134 -8.86 -6.95 11.13
C ASP A 134 -9.03 -6.26 12.50
N GLY A 135 -7.98 -5.59 12.97
CA GLY A 135 -8.04 -4.77 14.19
C GLY A 135 -9.04 -3.63 14.06
N TRP A 136 -9.12 -2.99 12.89
CA TRP A 136 -10.12 -1.95 12.62
C TRP A 136 -11.55 -2.50 12.72
N GLU A 137 -11.85 -3.66 12.15
CA GLU A 137 -13.20 -4.26 12.27
C GLU A 137 -13.59 -4.56 13.72
N ILE A 138 -12.62 -5.02 14.52
CA ILE A 138 -12.81 -5.26 15.95
C ILE A 138 -13.07 -3.93 16.69
N ALA A 139 -12.30 -2.87 16.38
CA ALA A 139 -12.48 -1.55 16.98
C ALA A 139 -13.83 -0.92 16.57
N ALA A 140 -14.18 -0.99 15.28
CA ALA A 140 -15.40 -0.41 14.73
C ALA A 140 -16.68 -1.06 15.29
N SER A 141 -16.62 -2.35 15.63
CA SER A 141 -17.72 -3.09 16.26
C SER A 141 -17.86 -2.85 17.76
N ASN A 142 -16.83 -2.30 18.43
CA ASN A 142 -16.80 -2.12 19.88
C ASN A 142 -16.45 -0.67 20.26
N LYS A 143 -17.41 0.25 20.07
CA LYS A 143 -17.21 1.70 20.27
C LYS A 143 -16.99 2.13 21.72
N ASP A 144 -17.30 1.27 22.68
CA ASP A 144 -17.30 1.60 24.12
C ASP A 144 -15.97 1.31 24.83
N PHE A 145 -15.03 0.62 24.18
CA PHE A 145 -13.78 0.18 24.80
C PHE A 145 -12.56 0.67 24.00
N HIS A 146 -11.87 1.66 24.57
CA HIS A 146 -10.55 2.07 24.09
C HIS A 146 -9.57 0.88 24.14
N GLU A 147 -8.63 0.81 23.18
CA GLU A 147 -7.63 -0.27 22.99
C GLU A 147 -8.12 -1.59 22.38
N PHE A 148 -9.43 -1.80 22.25
CA PHE A 148 -9.96 -2.96 21.51
C PHE A 148 -9.71 -2.79 20.01
N GLY A 149 -9.06 -3.77 19.38
CA GLY A 149 -8.65 -3.69 17.98
C GLY A 149 -7.31 -2.99 17.73
N ARG A 150 -6.57 -2.61 18.80
CA ARG A 150 -5.18 -2.14 18.68
C ARG A 150 -4.27 -3.18 18.04
N GLY A 151 -4.28 -4.39 18.58
CA GLY A 151 -3.57 -5.53 17.99
C GLY A 151 -4.24 -6.04 16.71
N ASN A 152 -3.56 -6.90 15.97
CA ASN A 152 -4.19 -7.64 14.88
C ASN A 152 -5.19 -8.69 15.40
N SER A 153 -5.74 -9.53 14.52
CA SER A 153 -6.68 -10.60 14.87
C SER A 153 -6.14 -11.57 15.94
N LYS A 154 -4.82 -11.75 16.02
CA LYS A 154 -4.13 -12.59 17.03
C LYS A 154 -3.67 -11.80 18.25
N ARG A 155 -4.10 -10.55 18.39
CA ARG A 155 -3.78 -9.63 19.49
C ARG A 155 -2.29 -9.27 19.55
N VAL A 156 -1.58 -9.36 18.43
CA VAL A 156 -0.19 -8.92 18.31
C VAL A 156 -0.15 -7.41 18.06
N ASP A 157 0.68 -6.69 18.81
CA ASP A 157 1.01 -5.29 18.51
C ASP A 157 2.00 -5.27 17.34
N LEU A 158 1.51 -4.93 16.15
CA LEU A 158 2.29 -4.91 14.91
C LEU A 158 3.50 -3.96 15.00
N ASN A 159 3.42 -2.90 15.79
CA ASN A 159 4.51 -1.95 15.99
C ASN A 159 5.52 -2.40 17.06
N ARG A 160 5.38 -3.63 17.56
CA ARG A 160 6.35 -4.30 18.44
C ARG A 160 6.89 -5.60 17.84
N ASP A 161 6.39 -5.99 16.67
CA ASP A 161 6.72 -7.26 16.04
C ASP A 161 7.79 -7.13 14.94
N PHE A 162 8.21 -5.91 14.59
CA PHE A 162 9.33 -5.69 13.68
C PHE A 162 10.66 -6.22 14.26
N PRO A 163 11.64 -6.62 13.43
CA PRO A 163 12.89 -7.18 13.91
C PRO A 163 13.67 -6.14 14.73
N ASP A 164 13.94 -6.47 15.98
CA ASP A 164 14.70 -5.62 16.88
C ASP A 164 16.21 -5.89 16.73
N LEU A 165 16.85 -5.09 15.87
CA LEU A 165 18.28 -5.16 15.64
C LEU A 165 19.11 -4.80 16.88
N ALA A 166 18.58 -3.96 17.78
CA ALA A 166 19.29 -3.63 19.03
C ALA A 166 19.30 -4.84 19.96
N LYS A 167 18.17 -5.52 20.13
CA LYS A 167 18.10 -6.80 20.86
C LYS A 167 19.01 -7.86 20.26
N LYS A 168 19.10 -7.94 18.92
CA LYS A 168 20.04 -8.83 18.23
C LYS A 168 21.49 -8.45 18.50
N PHE A 169 21.83 -7.16 18.42
CA PHE A 169 23.16 -6.64 18.74
C PHE A 169 23.61 -7.02 20.15
N TYR A 170 22.79 -6.73 21.17
CA TYR A 170 23.16 -7.02 22.56
C TYR A 170 23.24 -8.53 22.85
N ARG A 171 22.41 -9.35 22.18
CA ARG A 171 22.51 -10.82 22.24
C ARG A 171 23.84 -11.31 21.67
N ASN A 172 24.23 -10.80 20.49
CA ASN A 172 25.49 -11.15 19.85
C ASN A 172 26.68 -10.68 20.67
N LEU A 173 26.62 -9.48 21.25
CA LEU A 173 27.67 -8.96 22.15
C LEU A 173 27.90 -9.89 23.36
N ARG A 174 26.82 -10.40 23.97
CA ARG A 174 26.91 -11.31 25.11
C ARG A 174 27.45 -12.70 24.73
N ASN A 175 27.11 -13.17 23.54
CA ASN A 175 27.38 -14.54 23.10
C ASN A 175 28.60 -14.66 22.17
N GLY A 176 29.33 -13.56 21.91
CA GLY A 176 30.48 -13.54 21.00
C GLY A 176 30.10 -13.67 19.51
N GLY A 177 28.89 -13.27 19.13
CA GLY A 177 28.41 -13.28 17.74
C GLY A 177 28.79 -12.02 16.94
N PRO A 178 28.45 -11.96 15.64
CA PRO A 178 28.72 -10.81 14.77
C PRO A 178 28.04 -9.54 15.29
N LEU A 179 28.74 -8.39 15.26
CA LEU A 179 28.21 -7.10 15.71
C LEU A 179 27.91 -6.15 14.55
N ASP A 180 28.56 -6.38 13.42
CA ASP A 180 28.40 -5.70 12.15
C ASP A 180 27.45 -6.48 11.23
N HIS A 181 26.86 -5.76 10.26
CA HIS A 181 25.99 -6.34 9.25
C HIS A 181 24.87 -7.24 9.83
N LEU A 182 24.28 -6.81 10.95
CA LEU A 182 23.13 -7.48 11.56
C LEU A 182 21.96 -7.48 10.59
N GLN A 183 21.82 -8.57 9.84
CA GLN A 183 20.61 -8.86 9.12
C GLN A 183 19.53 -9.18 10.16
N PRO A 184 18.28 -8.76 9.98
CA PRO A 184 17.19 -9.31 10.78
C PRO A 184 17.26 -10.84 10.72
N ASP A 185 17.01 -11.52 11.85
CA ASP A 185 16.93 -12.99 11.88
C ASP A 185 16.01 -13.42 10.72
N GLU A 186 16.51 -14.36 9.93
CA GLU A 186 15.96 -14.90 8.68
C GLU A 186 14.44 -14.70 8.59
N ILE A 187 14.03 -13.65 7.88
CA ILE A 187 12.75 -13.74 7.20
C ILE A 187 12.98 -14.90 6.24
N ASP A 188 12.27 -16.01 6.43
CA ASP A 188 12.15 -17.06 5.42
C ASP A 188 11.50 -16.43 4.17
N VAL A 189 12.26 -15.61 3.46
CA VAL A 189 12.10 -15.43 2.04
C VAL A 189 12.62 -16.74 1.51
N GLU A 190 11.73 -17.73 1.45
CA GLU A 190 11.95 -18.98 0.72
C GLU A 190 12.70 -18.55 -0.55
N LYS A 191 13.99 -18.90 -0.65
CA LYS A 191 14.82 -18.51 -1.80
C LYS A 191 14.10 -19.12 -2.99
N VAL A 192 13.30 -18.31 -3.67
CA VAL A 192 12.56 -18.77 -4.83
C VAL A 192 13.63 -19.32 -5.75
N ASN A 193 13.53 -20.61 -6.03
CA ASN A 193 14.46 -21.27 -6.91
C ASN A 193 14.42 -20.51 -8.24
N LEU A 194 15.52 -19.86 -8.60
CA LEU A 194 15.59 -19.00 -9.79
C LEU A 194 15.32 -19.79 -11.08
N ASP A 195 15.32 -21.13 -11.00
CA ASP A 195 14.92 -22.02 -12.09
C ASP A 195 13.39 -22.15 -12.26
N ASP A 196 12.58 -21.92 -11.23
CA ASP A 196 11.11 -21.97 -11.32
C ASP A 196 10.49 -20.67 -11.89
N VAL A 197 11.25 -19.58 -11.90
CA VAL A 197 10.81 -18.24 -12.36
C VAL A 197 11.28 -17.94 -13.81
N LYS A 198 12.08 -18.83 -14.41
CA LYS A 198 12.72 -18.62 -15.72
C LYS A 198 11.79 -18.40 -16.93
N MET A 199 10.47 -18.43 -16.75
CA MET A 199 9.51 -18.13 -17.83
C MET A 199 8.76 -16.80 -17.70
N LYS A 200 9.04 -15.94 -16.71
CA LYS A 200 8.46 -14.58 -16.71
C LYS A 200 9.48 -13.54 -16.24
N PHE A 201 9.81 -12.66 -17.18
CA PHE A 201 10.60 -11.42 -17.07
C PHE A 201 12.13 -11.52 -17.15
N LEU A 202 12.61 -11.43 -18.40
CA LEU A 202 13.78 -10.61 -18.69
C LEU A 202 13.48 -9.16 -18.25
N CYS A 203 14.10 -8.69 -17.17
CA CYS A 203 14.91 -7.46 -17.23
C CYS A 203 15.68 -7.24 -15.91
N ALA A 204 17.00 -7.37 -16.05
CA ALA A 204 18.09 -6.74 -15.32
C ALA A 204 18.33 -7.11 -13.84
N GLN A 205 19.62 -7.26 -13.57
CA GLN A 205 20.32 -7.35 -12.30
C GLN A 205 20.67 -5.95 -11.77
N ILE A 206 21.06 -5.92 -10.49
CA ILE A 206 21.84 -4.90 -9.79
C ILE A 206 21.02 -3.68 -9.30
N PHE A 207 20.79 -3.68 -7.97
CA PHE A 207 19.97 -2.80 -7.12
C PHE A 207 18.46 -2.81 -7.41
N LYS A 208 17.71 -3.80 -6.94
CA LYS A 208 16.33 -3.98 -7.42
C LYS A 208 15.31 -4.38 -6.36
N SER A 209 14.58 -3.36 -5.89
CA SER A 209 13.11 -3.31 -5.83
C SER A 209 12.56 -2.78 -4.49
N PRO A 210 11.63 -1.79 -4.50
CA PRO A 210 10.82 -1.39 -3.34
C PRO A 210 9.91 -2.50 -2.78
N SER A 211 9.79 -3.64 -3.46
CA SER A 211 8.96 -4.79 -3.03
C SER A 211 9.42 -5.37 -1.68
N ASP A 212 10.72 -5.40 -1.40
CA ASP A 212 11.27 -6.07 -0.20
C ASP A 212 10.80 -5.46 1.14
N PHE A 213 10.31 -4.22 1.16
CA PHE A 213 9.74 -3.62 2.37
C PHE A 213 8.23 -3.81 2.48
N LEU A 214 7.50 -3.70 1.37
CA LEU A 214 6.05 -3.94 1.35
C LEU A 214 5.73 -5.42 1.61
N ASP A 215 6.59 -6.33 1.16
CA ASP A 215 6.49 -7.76 1.46
C ASP A 215 6.69 -8.05 2.97
N ARG A 216 7.38 -7.17 3.71
CA ARG A 216 7.54 -7.29 5.18
C ARG A 216 6.31 -6.83 5.94
N VAL A 217 5.59 -5.82 5.44
CA VAL A 217 4.41 -5.24 6.09
C VAL A 217 3.35 -6.33 6.32
N LEU A 218 3.13 -7.21 5.35
CA LEU A 218 2.08 -8.21 5.44
C LEU A 218 2.51 -9.46 6.24
N TYR A 219 3.82 -9.72 6.43
CA TYR A 219 4.31 -10.81 7.31
C TYR A 219 3.84 -10.57 8.74
N TYR A 220 4.01 -9.33 9.24
CA TYR A 220 3.57 -8.94 10.58
C TYR A 220 2.04 -8.92 10.71
N VAL A 221 1.31 -8.63 9.63
CA VAL A 221 -0.16 -8.57 9.67
C VAL A 221 -0.80 -9.97 9.58
N ALA A 222 -0.16 -10.93 8.90
CA ALA A 222 -0.69 -12.28 8.68
C ALA A 222 -0.34 -13.28 9.82
N ILE A 223 0.68 -12.98 10.63
CA ILE A 223 1.03 -13.72 11.85
C ILE A 223 0.18 -13.26 13.00
#